data_AF-I1M0B3-F1
#
_entry.id   AF-I1M0B3-F1
#
_cell.length_a   1.000
_cell.length_b   1.000
_cell.length_c   1.000
_cell.angle_alpha   90.00
_cell.angle_beta   90.00
_cell.angle_gamma   90.00
#
_symmetry.space_group_name_H-M   'P 1'
#
loop_
_entity.id
_entity.type
_entity.pdbx_description
1 polymer ?
#
loop_
_entity_poly.entity_id
_entity_poly.type
_entity_poly.pdbx_seq_one_letter_code
_entity_poly.pdbx_strand_id
1 'polypeptide(L)'
;MADNYNVLELNIGLGNNNNSKVGGHAGQSPRQRCPAPFLLKTYELLEELSENEKDSTKIVSWNAEGTGFVVWSPAEFSELTLPRYFKHNNFSSFIRQLNTYGFKKISSKKWEFKHEKFQRGCRHILGEITRKKCEPSVFPAYLKSSSEENNATSSMEENNDHHQLLMEENKNLKKERLELQMQIDECKTLEMKLLECLSQFMDSHQNKVRRLC
;
A
#
# COMPACT_ATOMS: atom_id res chain seq x y z
N MET A 1 12.19 17.33 -21.12
CA MET A 1 12.61 17.00 -19.73
C MET A 1 11.36 16.57 -18.99
N ALA A 2 11.36 15.35 -18.41
CA ALA A 2 10.43 14.80 -17.41
C ALA A 2 8.92 14.74 -17.77
N ASP A 3 8.13 13.67 -17.63
CA ASP A 3 8.27 12.32 -17.11
C ASP A 3 7.18 11.44 -17.76
N ASN A 4 7.57 10.29 -18.33
CA ASN A 4 6.64 9.23 -18.74
C ASN A 4 6.58 8.20 -17.59
N TYR A 5 5.55 8.27 -16.74
CA TYR A 5 5.26 7.20 -15.79
C TYR A 5 4.50 6.06 -16.48
N ASN A 6 5.27 5.18 -17.11
CA ASN A 6 4.83 3.86 -17.55
C ASN A 6 5.17 2.86 -16.44
N VAL A 7 4.18 2.36 -15.71
CA VAL A 7 4.37 1.18 -14.82
C VAL A 7 3.21 0.21 -15.03
N LEU A 8 3.29 -0.49 -16.17
CA LEU A 8 2.73 -1.81 -16.38
C LEU A 8 3.87 -2.72 -16.87
N GLU A 9 4.48 -3.51 -15.99
CA GLU A 9 5.13 -4.82 -16.28
C GLU A 9 5.25 -5.54 -14.91
N LEU A 10 4.52 -6.64 -14.64
CA LEU A 10 4.76 -8.02 -15.07
C LEU A 10 6.16 -8.55 -14.70
N ASN A 11 6.27 -9.40 -13.68
CA ASN A 11 6.81 -10.78 -13.82
C ASN A 11 6.86 -11.60 -12.51
N ILE A 12 6.24 -12.80 -12.59
CA ILE A 12 6.78 -14.16 -12.35
C ILE A 12 7.46 -14.50 -11.00
N GLY A 13 6.99 -15.60 -10.38
CA GLY A 13 7.76 -16.36 -9.39
C GLY A 13 7.00 -17.54 -8.79
N LEU A 14 7.00 -18.67 -9.50
CA LEU A 14 6.51 -19.98 -9.06
C LEU A 14 7.23 -20.50 -7.81
N GLY A 15 6.53 -21.26 -6.97
CA GLY A 15 7.13 -21.98 -5.84
C GLY A 15 6.15 -22.94 -5.16
N ASN A 16 5.93 -24.09 -5.79
CA ASN A 16 5.28 -25.26 -5.21
C ASN A 16 6.06 -25.79 -3.99
N ASN A 17 5.37 -26.26 -2.95
CA ASN A 17 5.73 -27.53 -2.35
C ASN A 17 4.57 -28.18 -1.56
N ASN A 18 4.27 -29.41 -1.96
CA ASN A 18 3.35 -30.33 -1.33
C ASN A 18 3.98 -30.89 -0.05
N ASN A 19 3.21 -31.05 1.02
CA ASN A 19 3.35 -32.27 1.82
C ASN A 19 2.02 -32.70 2.43
N SER A 20 1.81 -33.99 2.26
CA SER A 20 0.66 -34.80 2.54
C SER A 20 0.46 -35.07 4.04
N LYS A 21 -0.76 -35.57 4.32
CA LYS A 21 -1.01 -36.77 5.13
C LYS A 21 -1.57 -36.59 6.55
N VAL A 22 -2.89 -36.84 6.62
CA VAL A 22 -3.60 -37.77 7.54
C VAL A 22 -3.75 -37.39 9.01
N GLY A 23 -5.03 -37.28 9.41
CA GLY A 23 -5.58 -38.10 10.49
C GLY A 23 -5.80 -37.44 11.86
N GLY A 24 -7.06 -37.40 12.29
CA GLY A 24 -7.44 -37.94 13.60
C GLY A 24 -7.41 -37.02 14.83
N HIS A 25 -8.62 -36.61 15.24
CA HIS A 25 -9.13 -36.51 16.61
C HIS A 25 -8.52 -35.54 17.66
N ALA A 26 -9.47 -34.95 18.40
CA ALA A 26 -9.42 -34.46 19.78
C ALA A 26 -9.03 -32.99 20.05
N GLY A 27 -10.01 -32.25 20.60
CA GLY A 27 -9.83 -31.16 21.56
C GLY A 27 -8.98 -29.97 21.13
N GLN A 28 -9.58 -28.98 20.45
CA GLN A 28 -8.94 -27.68 20.27
C GLN A 28 -8.95 -26.90 21.59
N SER A 29 -8.02 -27.23 22.49
CA SER A 29 -7.44 -26.20 23.36
C SER A 29 -6.86 -25.12 22.45
N PRO A 30 -7.07 -23.81 22.72
CA PRO A 30 -6.51 -22.76 21.89
C PRO A 30 -5.00 -22.84 22.03
N ARG A 31 -4.34 -23.55 21.11
CA ARG A 31 -2.88 -23.56 21.00
C ARG A 31 -2.47 -22.09 20.94
N GLN A 32 -1.75 -21.62 21.97
CA GLN A 32 -1.20 -20.28 22.00
C GLN A 32 -0.46 -20.08 20.68
N ARG A 33 -1.05 -19.30 19.79
CA ARG A 33 -0.50 -19.12 18.45
C ARG A 33 0.68 -18.19 18.61
N CYS A 34 1.86 -18.66 18.26
CA CYS A 34 3.03 -17.80 18.18
C CYS A 34 2.70 -16.63 17.22
N PRO A 35 2.87 -15.37 17.64
CA PRO A 35 2.58 -14.24 16.77
C PRO A 35 3.49 -14.29 15.55
N ALA A 36 3.00 -13.80 14.41
CA ALA A 36 3.80 -13.78 13.20
C ALA A 36 5.08 -12.94 13.40
N PRO A 37 6.23 -13.33 12.83
CA PRO A 37 7.50 -12.62 13.02
C PRO A 37 7.43 -11.12 12.68
N PHE A 38 6.63 -10.76 11.67
CA PHE A 38 6.38 -9.36 11.32
C PHE A 38 5.79 -8.56 12.49
N LEU A 39 4.81 -9.13 13.19
CA LEU A 39 4.11 -8.48 14.30
C LEU A 39 5.02 -8.33 15.51
N LEU A 40 5.78 -9.39 15.84
CA LEU A 40 6.76 -9.35 16.94
C LEU A 40 7.81 -8.26 16.71
N LYS A 41 8.42 -8.25 15.52
CA LYS A 41 9.44 -7.26 15.17
C LYS A 41 8.91 -5.84 15.16
N THR A 42 7.69 -5.63 14.66
CA THR A 42 7.05 -4.31 14.67
C THR A 42 6.77 -3.84 16.10
N TYR A 43 6.33 -4.74 16.98
CA TYR A 43 6.09 -4.43 18.38
C TYR A 43 7.40 -4.11 19.11
N GLU A 44 8.44 -4.93 18.93
CA GLU A 44 9.77 -4.72 19.52
C GLU A 44 10.39 -3.39 19.06
N LEU A 45 10.30 -3.08 17.77
CA LEU A 45 10.71 -1.79 17.21
C LEU A 45 10.02 -0.60 17.88
N LEU A 46 8.73 -0.70 18.18
CA LEU A 46 7.97 0.37 18.82
C LEU A 46 8.30 0.54 20.31
N GLU A 47 8.53 -0.56 21.03
CA GLU A 47 8.96 -0.51 22.43
C GLU A 47 10.39 0.05 22.55
N GLU A 48 11.34 -0.45 21.76
CA GLU A 48 12.73 0.02 21.79
C GLU A 48 12.85 1.51 21.44
N LEU A 49 12.12 1.99 20.43
CA LEU A 49 12.13 3.41 20.07
C LEU A 49 11.37 4.27 21.08
N SER A 50 10.37 3.72 21.78
CA SER A 50 9.67 4.42 22.86
C SER A 50 10.57 4.65 24.08
N GLU A 51 11.50 3.73 24.37
CA GLU A 51 12.44 3.86 25.50
C GLU A 51 13.55 4.88 25.20
N ASN A 52 13.94 5.00 23.92
CA ASN A 52 14.98 5.91 23.46
C ASN A 52 14.48 7.33 23.11
N GLU A 53 13.20 7.65 23.38
CA GLU A 53 12.57 8.95 23.02
C GLU A 53 13.27 10.19 23.62
N LYS A 54 14.20 10.02 24.57
CA LYS A 54 14.76 11.12 25.34
C LYS A 54 15.72 12.04 24.54
N ASP A 55 16.29 11.59 23.42
CA ASP A 55 17.38 12.32 22.75
C ASP A 55 17.31 12.42 21.20
N SER A 56 16.27 11.94 20.51
CA SER A 56 16.27 11.98 19.03
C SER A 56 14.89 11.97 18.38
N THR A 57 14.85 12.45 17.13
CA THR A 57 13.67 12.62 16.27
C THR A 57 12.72 11.42 16.33
N LYS A 58 11.42 11.69 16.53
CA LYS A 58 10.39 10.64 16.51
C LYS A 58 10.25 10.14 15.09
N ILE A 59 10.92 9.04 14.73
CA ILE A 59 10.77 8.40 13.41
C ILE A 59 9.45 7.63 13.37
N VAL A 60 9.18 6.86 14.42
CA VAL A 60 7.97 6.06 14.62
C VAL A 60 7.72 5.91 16.11
N SER A 61 6.46 5.99 16.54
CA SER A 61 6.09 5.87 17.96
C SER A 61 4.70 5.27 18.11
N TRP A 62 4.39 4.75 19.29
CA TRP A 62 3.00 4.52 19.68
C TRP A 62 2.19 5.81 19.56
N ASN A 63 0.89 5.70 19.27
CA ASN A 63 -0.03 6.83 19.42
C ASN A 63 -0.30 7.10 20.90
N ALA A 64 -0.92 8.23 21.22
CA ALA A 64 -1.16 8.65 22.61
C ALA A 64 -1.97 7.62 23.43
N GLU A 65 -2.89 6.90 22.78
CA GLU A 65 -3.72 5.89 23.41
C GLU A 65 -3.03 4.52 23.56
N GLY A 66 -1.89 4.29 22.90
CA GLY A 66 -1.26 2.97 22.80
C GLY A 66 -2.08 1.93 22.00
N THR A 67 -3.08 2.37 21.24
CA THR A 67 -3.95 1.49 20.43
C THR A 67 -3.44 1.30 18.99
N GLY A 68 -2.38 2.00 18.64
CA GLY A 68 -1.77 1.99 17.31
C GLY A 68 -0.45 2.74 17.32
N PHE A 69 0.10 3.00 16.15
CA PHE A 69 1.38 3.69 16.01
C PHE A 69 1.36 4.68 14.85
N VAL A 70 2.25 5.67 14.91
CA VAL A 70 2.42 6.73 13.92
C VAL A 70 3.82 6.63 13.35
N VAL A 71 3.94 6.55 12.03
CA VAL A 71 5.19 6.79 11.32
C VAL A 71 5.26 8.27 10.95
N TRP A 72 6.20 9.00 11.52
CA TRP A 72 6.30 10.46 11.37
C TRP A 72 7.07 10.85 10.12
N SER A 73 8.16 10.13 9.82
CA SER A 73 8.97 10.32 8.62
C SER A 73 9.14 8.98 7.89
N PRO A 74 8.34 8.70 6.84
CA PRO A 74 8.46 7.47 6.05
C PRO A 74 9.85 7.29 5.43
N ALA A 75 10.52 8.39 5.07
CA ALA A 75 11.87 8.37 4.51
C ALA A 75 12.89 7.89 5.56
N GLU A 76 12.96 8.54 6.72
CA GLU A 76 13.86 8.14 7.81
C GLU A 76 13.53 6.73 8.34
N PHE A 77 12.24 6.38 8.42
CA PHE A 77 11.82 5.04 8.82
C PHE A 77 12.34 3.98 7.83
N SER A 78 12.29 4.28 6.53
CA SER A 78 12.79 3.40 5.48
C SER A 78 14.31 3.22 5.55
N GLU A 79 15.05 4.30 5.72
CA GLU A 79 16.52 4.29 5.67
C GLU A 79 17.15 3.80 6.98
N LEU A 80 16.66 4.28 8.12
CA LEU A 80 17.31 4.08 9.42
C LEU A 80 16.71 2.93 10.22
N THR A 81 15.40 2.69 10.11
CA THR A 81 14.68 1.76 11.00
C THR A 81 14.43 0.41 10.34
N LEU A 82 13.85 0.40 9.12
CA LEU A 82 13.48 -0.86 8.46
C LEU A 82 14.64 -1.85 8.31
N PRO A 83 15.87 -1.46 7.91
CA PRO A 83 16.99 -2.40 7.75
C PRO A 83 17.43 -3.08 9.04
N ARG A 84 17.14 -2.48 10.20
CA ARG A 84 17.50 -3.04 11.52
C ARG A 84 16.60 -4.21 11.91
N TYR A 85 15.32 -4.16 11.54
CA TYR A 85 14.33 -5.17 11.95
C TYR A 85 13.90 -6.09 10.80
N PHE A 86 13.92 -5.62 9.56
CA PHE A 86 13.43 -6.31 8.38
C PHE A 86 14.51 -6.45 7.30
N LYS A 87 14.36 -7.44 6.42
CA LYS A 87 15.32 -7.73 5.33
C LYS A 87 15.08 -6.85 4.09
N HIS A 88 14.64 -5.61 4.29
CA HIS A 88 14.42 -4.61 3.24
C HIS A 88 14.33 -3.22 3.88
N ASN A 89 14.51 -2.18 3.08
CA ASN A 89 14.29 -0.78 3.47
C ASN A 89 13.01 -0.19 2.83
N ASN A 90 12.21 -0.97 2.11
CA ASN A 90 11.06 -0.46 1.37
C ASN A 90 9.81 -0.25 2.26
N PHE A 91 9.37 1.00 2.39
CA PHE A 91 8.14 1.35 3.12
C PHE A 91 6.89 0.65 2.59
N SER A 92 6.74 0.53 1.27
CA SER A 92 5.58 -0.10 0.65
C SER A 92 5.45 -1.58 1.02
N SER A 93 6.58 -2.28 1.18
CA SER A 93 6.60 -3.66 1.69
C SER A 93 6.10 -3.74 3.13
N PHE A 94 6.47 -2.77 3.97
CA PHE A 94 5.96 -2.66 5.33
C PHE A 94 4.45 -2.40 5.36
N ILE A 95 3.96 -1.46 4.54
CA ILE A 95 2.52 -1.19 4.41
C ILE A 95 1.74 -2.41 3.91
N ARG A 96 2.29 -3.17 2.96
CA ARG A 96 1.68 -4.42 2.49
C ARG A 96 1.51 -5.43 3.62
N GLN A 97 2.51 -5.56 4.50
CA GLN A 97 2.41 -6.44 5.65
C GLN A 97 1.32 -5.95 6.63
N LEU A 98 1.28 -4.65 6.93
CA LEU A 98 0.20 -4.07 7.75
C LEU A 98 -1.19 -4.39 7.18
N ASN A 99 -1.39 -4.17 5.88
CA ASN A 99 -2.66 -4.46 5.22
C ASN A 99 -3.02 -5.96 5.29
N THR A 100 -2.02 -6.83 5.14
CA THR A 100 -2.15 -8.28 5.21
C THR A 100 -2.62 -8.76 6.59
N TYR A 101 -2.16 -8.12 7.66
CA TYR A 101 -2.58 -8.39 9.04
C TYR A 101 -3.76 -7.55 9.50
N GLY A 102 -4.34 -6.76 8.59
CA GLY A 102 -5.59 -6.07 8.84
C GLY A 102 -5.52 -4.73 9.55
N PHE A 103 -4.32 -4.17 9.71
CA PHE A 103 -4.15 -2.81 10.20
C PHE A 103 -4.90 -1.81 9.32
N LYS A 104 -5.41 -0.75 9.93
CA LYS A 104 -6.14 0.31 9.25
C LYS A 104 -5.40 1.62 9.40
N LYS A 105 -5.24 2.35 8.30
CA LYS A 105 -4.76 3.74 8.33
C LYS A 105 -5.90 4.62 8.84
N ILE A 106 -5.70 5.30 9.96
CA ILE A 106 -6.77 6.09 10.63
C ILE A 106 -6.70 7.59 10.35
N SER A 107 -5.69 8.05 9.62
CA SER A 107 -5.55 9.45 9.22
C SER A 107 -5.19 9.57 7.74
N SER A 108 -5.77 10.54 7.03
CA SER A 108 -5.38 10.84 5.65
C SER A 108 -4.06 11.60 5.58
N LYS A 109 -3.74 12.39 6.61
CA LYS A 109 -2.57 13.29 6.66
C LYS A 109 -1.33 12.66 7.32
N LYS A 110 -1.54 11.69 8.20
CA LYS A 110 -0.48 11.00 8.95
C LYS A 110 -0.43 9.53 8.59
N TRP A 111 0.74 8.92 8.71
CA TRP A 111 0.90 7.48 8.61
C TRP A 111 0.60 6.81 9.95
N GLU A 112 -0.63 6.99 10.41
CA GLU A 112 -1.13 6.42 11.65
C GLU A 112 -1.93 5.15 11.38
N PHE A 113 -1.54 4.07 12.04
CA PHE A 113 -2.12 2.74 11.86
C PHE A 113 -2.63 2.20 13.19
N LYS A 114 -3.83 1.60 13.15
CA LYS A 114 -4.50 1.00 14.31
C LYS A 114 -4.89 -0.45 14.02
N HIS A 115 -4.82 -1.30 15.05
CA HIS A 115 -5.37 -2.64 15.04
C HIS A 115 -5.84 -3.04 16.45
N GLU A 116 -7.02 -3.64 16.57
CA GLU A 116 -7.66 -3.95 17.86
C GLU A 116 -6.74 -4.77 18.78
N LYS A 117 -6.06 -5.78 18.22
CA LYS A 117 -5.18 -6.70 18.95
C LYS A 117 -3.69 -6.32 18.92
N PHE A 118 -3.37 -5.08 18.53
CA PHE A 118 -2.01 -4.55 18.55
C PHE A 118 -1.98 -3.34 19.48
N GLN A 119 -1.70 -3.57 20.76
CA GLN A 119 -1.77 -2.54 21.80
C GLN A 119 -0.50 -2.52 22.64
N ARG A 120 -0.06 -1.32 23.04
CA ARG A 120 1.10 -1.12 23.91
C ARG A 120 0.92 -1.86 25.24
N GLY A 121 1.97 -2.53 25.71
CA GLY A 121 1.97 -3.38 26.91
C GLY A 121 1.32 -4.76 26.73
N CYS A 122 0.53 -4.97 25.68
CA CYS A 122 -0.20 -6.22 25.45
C CYS A 122 0.51 -7.11 24.42
N ARG A 123 1.78 -7.47 24.65
CA ARG A 123 2.53 -8.35 23.72
C ARG A 123 1.89 -9.72 23.51
N HIS A 124 1.14 -10.23 24.50
CA HIS A 124 0.55 -11.55 24.50
C HIS A 124 -0.65 -11.70 23.52
N ILE A 125 -1.40 -10.63 23.23
CA ILE A 125 -2.54 -10.67 22.31
C ILE A 125 -2.13 -10.64 20.83
N LEU A 126 -0.85 -10.40 20.52
CA LEU A 126 -0.34 -10.40 19.15
C LEU A 126 -0.58 -11.75 18.44
N GLY A 127 -0.69 -12.85 19.19
CA GLY A 127 -0.97 -14.19 18.67
C GLY A 127 -2.38 -14.35 18.10
N GLU A 128 -3.29 -13.44 18.46
CA GLU A 128 -4.67 -13.41 17.94
C GLU A 128 -4.75 -12.74 16.56
N ILE A 129 -3.74 -11.97 16.16
CA ILE A 129 -3.70 -11.33 14.85
C ILE A 129 -3.42 -12.38 13.79
N THR A 130 -4.40 -12.63 12.93
CA THR A 130 -4.29 -13.55 11.81
C THR A 130 -4.19 -12.80 10.49
N ARG A 131 -3.48 -13.40 9.53
CA ARG A 131 -3.45 -12.90 8.16
C ARG A 131 -4.86 -12.92 7.60
N LYS A 132 -5.31 -11.82 6.99
CA LYS A 132 -6.56 -11.78 6.23
C LYS A 132 -6.52 -12.87 5.17
N LYS A 133 -7.57 -13.68 5.13
CA LYS A 133 -7.82 -14.55 3.98
C LYS A 133 -8.01 -13.60 2.80
N CYS A 134 -7.20 -13.76 1.76
CA CYS A 134 -7.52 -13.15 0.49
C CYS A 134 -8.82 -13.84 0.06
N GLU A 135 -9.95 -13.14 0.17
CA GLU A 135 -11.12 -13.53 -0.61
C GLU A 135 -10.62 -13.65 -2.06
N PRO A 136 -10.89 -14.77 -2.74
CA PRO A 136 -10.56 -14.86 -4.16
C PRO A 136 -11.24 -13.65 -4.79
N SER A 137 -10.45 -12.71 -5.31
CA SER A 137 -11.01 -11.60 -6.05
C SER A 137 -11.97 -12.20 -7.06
N VAL A 138 -13.14 -11.59 -7.26
CA VAL A 138 -14.08 -11.89 -8.34
C VAL A 138 -13.40 -11.52 -9.66
N PHE A 139 -12.28 -12.18 -9.95
CA PHE A 139 -11.66 -12.22 -11.24
C PHE A 139 -12.61 -13.08 -12.07
N PRO A 140 -13.15 -12.55 -13.17
CA PRO A 140 -14.13 -13.27 -13.96
C PRO A 140 -13.62 -14.67 -14.29
N ALA A 141 -14.48 -15.68 -14.08
CA ALA A 141 -14.14 -17.08 -14.29
C ALA A 141 -13.59 -17.39 -15.69
N TYR A 142 -13.82 -16.50 -16.68
CA TYR A 142 -13.34 -16.65 -18.05
C TYR A 142 -11.81 -16.49 -18.22
N LEU A 143 -11.08 -16.00 -17.21
CA LEU A 143 -9.60 -15.93 -17.25
C LEU A 143 -8.92 -17.06 -16.46
N LYS A 144 -9.69 -17.97 -15.85
CA LYS A 144 -9.12 -19.20 -15.31
C LYS A 144 -8.74 -20.10 -16.48
N SER A 145 -7.44 -20.28 -16.70
CA SER A 145 -6.90 -21.35 -17.53
C SER A 145 -7.56 -22.66 -17.13
N SER A 146 -8.23 -23.31 -18.09
CA SER A 146 -8.92 -24.60 -17.93
C SER A 146 -8.11 -25.58 -17.08
N SER A 147 -8.58 -25.82 -15.87
CA SER A 147 -8.29 -27.03 -15.12
C SER A 147 -9.48 -27.31 -14.20
N GLU A 148 -10.33 -28.18 -14.72
CA GLU A 148 -11.11 -29.18 -14.00
C GLU A 148 -12.39 -28.75 -13.27
N GLU A 149 -13.46 -29.34 -13.80
CA GLU A 149 -14.84 -29.44 -13.38
C GLU A 149 -15.00 -29.77 -11.88
N ASN A 150 -15.94 -29.10 -11.20
CA ASN A 150 -17.15 -29.73 -10.62
C ASN A 150 -17.77 -28.85 -9.50
N ASN A 151 -19.11 -28.82 -9.55
CA ASN A 151 -20.09 -28.39 -8.53
C ASN A 151 -20.54 -26.92 -8.41
N ALA A 152 -21.78 -26.74 -8.93
CA ALA A 152 -22.95 -26.15 -8.28
C ALA A 152 -22.93 -24.60 -8.08
N THR A 153 -23.50 -23.79 -8.97
CA THR A 153 -24.93 -23.64 -9.35
C THR A 153 -25.82 -23.30 -8.14
N SER A 154 -25.99 -21.99 -7.84
CA SER A 154 -27.19 -21.46 -7.15
C SER A 154 -27.30 -19.92 -7.05
N SER A 155 -26.33 -19.10 -7.49
CA SER A 155 -26.35 -17.64 -7.22
C SER A 155 -26.01 -16.77 -8.44
N MET A 156 -26.52 -17.14 -9.62
CA MET A 156 -26.01 -16.65 -10.91
C MET A 156 -26.75 -15.41 -11.46
N GLU A 157 -27.85 -14.96 -10.84
CA GLU A 157 -28.65 -13.85 -11.37
C GLU A 157 -28.20 -12.49 -10.80
N GLU A 158 -28.04 -12.34 -9.48
CA GLU A 158 -27.55 -11.08 -8.86
C GLU A 158 -26.10 -10.73 -9.26
N ASN A 159 -25.29 -11.73 -9.57
CA ASN A 159 -23.89 -11.52 -9.97
C ASN A 159 -23.75 -10.94 -11.39
N ASN A 160 -24.72 -11.17 -12.28
CA ASN A 160 -24.67 -10.65 -13.64
C ASN A 160 -24.94 -9.15 -13.68
N ASP A 161 -25.89 -8.66 -12.88
CA ASP A 161 -26.21 -7.23 -12.78
C ASP A 161 -25.03 -6.45 -12.17
N HIS A 162 -24.42 -6.97 -11.10
CA HIS A 162 -23.24 -6.35 -10.49
C HIS A 162 -22.05 -6.35 -11.46
N HIS A 163 -21.85 -7.42 -12.22
CA HIS A 163 -20.80 -7.49 -13.23
C HIS A 163 -21.01 -6.45 -14.34
N GLN A 164 -22.25 -6.27 -14.81
CA GLN A 164 -22.58 -5.30 -15.84
C GLN A 164 -22.40 -3.86 -15.37
N LEU A 165 -22.81 -3.54 -14.14
CA LEU A 165 -22.56 -2.23 -13.51
C LEU A 165 -21.07 -1.94 -13.39
N LEU A 166 -20.27 -2.91 -12.93
CA LEU A 166 -18.81 -2.77 -12.84
C LEU A 166 -18.17 -2.55 -14.21
N MET A 167 -18.68 -3.21 -15.27
CA MET A 167 -18.17 -3.04 -16.63
C MET A 167 -18.49 -1.64 -17.18
N GLU A 168 -19.69 -1.11 -16.92
CA GLU A 168 -20.06 0.25 -17.32
C GLU A 168 -19.29 1.30 -16.50
N GLU A 169 -19.10 1.09 -15.19
CA GLU A 169 -18.26 1.95 -14.35
C GLU A 169 -16.82 1.98 -14.86
N ASN A 170 -16.23 0.83 -15.22
CA ASN A 170 -14.90 0.78 -15.80
C ASN A 170 -14.79 1.54 -17.13
N LYS A 171 -15.85 1.50 -17.94
CA LYS A 171 -15.92 2.25 -19.20
C LYS A 171 -16.01 3.76 -18.94
N ASN A 172 -16.81 4.17 -17.95
CA ASN A 172 -16.91 5.57 -17.51
C ASN A 172 -15.58 6.08 -16.93
N LEU A 173 -14.94 5.32 -16.05
CA LEU A 173 -13.64 5.64 -15.47
C LEU A 173 -12.55 5.77 -16.55
N LYS A 174 -12.58 4.92 -17.59
CA LYS A 174 -11.65 5.05 -18.72
C LYS A 174 -11.87 6.34 -19.53
N LYS A 175 -13.13 6.75 -19.69
CA LYS A 175 -13.48 8.00 -20.37
C LYS A 175 -13.03 9.21 -19.55
N GLU A 176 -13.34 9.25 -18.26
CA GLU A 176 -12.92 10.32 -17.35
C GLU A 176 -11.39 10.42 -17.27
N ARG A 177 -10.69 9.28 -17.17
CA ARG A 177 -9.22 9.24 -17.22
C ARG A 177 -8.66 9.86 -18.50
N LEU A 178 -9.27 9.58 -19.66
CA LEU A 178 -8.84 10.15 -20.94
C LEU A 178 -9.07 11.66 -20.99
N GLU A 179 -10.19 12.12 -20.46
CA GLU A 179 -10.53 13.54 -20.38
C GLU A 179 -9.57 14.30 -19.45
N LEU A 180 -9.31 13.77 -18.26
CA LEU A 180 -8.32 14.33 -17.33
C LEU A 180 -6.92 14.35 -17.93
N GLN A 181 -6.53 13.29 -18.65
CA GLN A 181 -5.24 13.25 -19.33
C GLN A 181 -5.12 14.36 -20.38
N MET A 182 -6.17 14.58 -21.17
CA MET A 182 -6.22 15.65 -22.16
C MET A 182 -6.11 17.04 -21.50
N GLN A 183 -6.80 17.27 -20.38
CA GLN A 183 -6.69 18.54 -19.63
C GLN A 183 -5.28 18.75 -19.07
N ILE A 184 -4.63 17.69 -18.56
CA ILE A 184 -3.24 17.76 -18.10
C ILE A 184 -2.31 18.15 -19.25
N ASP A 185 -2.48 17.55 -20.42
CA ASP A 185 -1.64 17.84 -21.59
C ASP A 185 -1.85 19.26 -22.12
N GLU A 186 -3.09 19.76 -22.11
CA GLU A 186 -3.40 21.16 -22.44
C GLU A 186 -2.76 22.14 -21.44
N CYS A 187 -2.88 21.87 -20.14
CA CYS A 187 -2.30 22.69 -19.09
C CYS A 187 -0.76 22.75 -19.21
N LYS A 188 -0.11 21.60 -19.42
CA LYS A 188 1.34 21.53 -19.69
C LYS A 188 1.74 22.33 -20.94
N THR A 189 0.92 22.29 -21.99
CA THR A 189 1.17 23.05 -23.23
C THR A 189 1.09 24.56 -22.98
N LEU A 190 0.11 25.01 -22.19
CA LEU A 190 -0.01 26.42 -21.79
C LEU A 190 1.16 26.87 -20.92
N GLU A 191 1.57 26.05 -19.96
CA GLU A 191 2.74 26.30 -19.12
C GLU A 191 4.01 26.48 -19.96
N MET A 192 4.25 25.58 -20.93
CA MET A 192 5.38 25.70 -21.85
C MET A 192 5.35 26.98 -22.68
N LYS A 193 4.18 27.36 -23.22
CA LYS A 193 4.03 28.62 -23.98
C LYS A 193 4.27 29.85 -23.12
N LEU A 194 3.81 29.84 -21.87
CA LEU A 194 4.06 30.93 -20.93
C LEU A 194 5.55 31.08 -20.62
N LEU A 195 6.25 29.96 -20.38
CA LEU A 195 7.70 29.96 -20.15
C LEU A 195 8.47 30.47 -21.37
N GLU A 196 8.06 30.08 -22.59
CA GLU A 196 8.66 30.58 -23.83
C GLU A 196 8.48 32.10 -24.00
N CYS A 197 7.26 32.61 -23.77
CA CYS A 197 6.97 34.05 -23.81
C CYS A 197 7.81 34.84 -22.78
N LEU A 198 7.95 34.32 -21.57
CA LEU A 198 8.77 34.95 -20.52
C LEU A 198 10.25 34.96 -20.89
N SER A 199 10.78 33.87 -21.46
CA SER A 199 12.15 33.81 -21.96
C SER A 199 12.39 34.88 -23.04
N GLN A 200 11.52 34.95 -24.05
CA GLN A 200 11.63 35.93 -25.13
C GLN A 200 11.56 37.38 -24.62
N PHE A 201 10.69 37.66 -23.64
CA PHE A 201 10.58 38.98 -23.04
C PHE A 201 11.84 39.36 -22.26
N MET A 202 12.40 38.43 -21.46
CA MET A 202 13.64 38.65 -20.72
C MET A 202 14.84 38.85 -21.66
N ASP A 203 14.95 38.07 -22.72
CA ASP A 203 16.02 38.18 -23.71
C ASP A 203 15.95 39.52 -24.46
N SER A 204 14.75 39.97 -24.82
CA SER A 204 14.52 41.28 -25.44
C SER A 204 14.85 42.44 -24.50
N HIS A 205 14.52 42.31 -23.21
CA HIS A 205 14.82 43.33 -22.21
C HIS A 205 16.34 43.44 -21.93
N GLN A 206 17.04 42.30 -21.80
CA GLN A 206 18.50 42.27 -21.68
C GLN A 206 19.19 42.90 -22.89
N ASN A 207 18.70 42.64 -24.11
CA ASN A 207 19.24 43.21 -25.33
C ASN A 207 18.99 44.73 -25.45
N LYS A 208 17.86 45.24 -24.93
CA LYS A 208 17.59 46.69 -24.89
C LYS A 208 18.45 47.40 -23.85
N VAL A 209 18.60 46.83 -22.65
CA VAL A 209 19.46 47.40 -21.60
C VAL A 209 20.92 47.47 -22.07
N ARG A 210 21.43 46.45 -22.77
CA ARG A 210 22.79 46.46 -23.35
C ARG A 210 23.02 47.47 -24.47
N ARG A 211 21.97 47.99 -25.13
CA ARG A 211 22.10 49.02 -26.17
C ARG A 211 21.99 50.45 -25.63
N LEU A 212 21.59 50.62 -24.36
CA LEU A 212 21.39 51.92 -23.71
C LEU A 212 22.54 52.30 -22.75
N CYS A 213 23.51 51.40 -22.54
CA CYS A 213 24.77 51.67 -21.85
C CYS A 213 25.92 51.72 -22.87
#